data_AF-A0A935BM95-F1
#
_entry.id   AF-A0A935BM95-F1
#
_cell.length_a   1.000
_cell.length_b   1.000
_cell.length_c   1.000
_cell.angle_alpha   90.00
_cell.angle_beta   90.00
_cell.angle_gamma   90.00
#
_symmetry.space_group_name_H-M   'P 1'
#
loop_
_entity.id
_entity.type
_entity.pdbx_description
1 polymer ?
#
loop_
_entity_poly.entity_id
_entity_poly.type
_entity_poly.pdbx_seq_one_letter_code
_entity_poly.pdbx_strand_id
1 'polypeptide(L)'
;MRRLTSIAFLFIIIVIGKFVIVAQDMKPPVAKKVPKVLKIHGYEVTDNYAWMRDRNKDKDPAVIDYLTAENKYTESFMGQHQPLVDTLYKEMLGRIKQTDLSVPTKIGDWWYFTRSEEGKQYVTNLRSKTRDGANAEVLLDQNEMAKGLKYFAVGTFEVSDDGNWLAFSTDTTGYRQYTLQFKDLKTGKILADKLERVTSTEWSADGKYFLRAGR
;
A
#
# COMPACT_ATOMS: atom_id res chain seq x y z
N MET A 1 -46.17 66.79 -28.83
CA MET A 1 -45.72 66.56 -27.44
C MET A 1 -45.14 65.17 -27.33
N ARG A 2 -43.89 65.10 -26.88
CA ARG A 2 -43.00 63.96 -26.55
C ARG A 2 -43.64 62.56 -26.45
N ARG A 3 -43.00 61.56 -27.07
CA ARG A 3 -42.52 60.34 -26.38
C ARG A 3 -41.23 59.81 -27.05
N LEU A 4 -40.15 59.85 -26.27
CA LEU A 4 -38.92 59.10 -26.48
C LEU A 4 -39.18 57.63 -26.12
N THR A 5 -38.60 56.69 -26.86
CA THR A 5 -38.36 55.33 -26.37
C THR A 5 -36.92 54.93 -26.70
N SER A 6 -36.10 54.91 -25.66
CA SER A 6 -34.70 54.46 -25.67
C SER A 6 -34.59 52.98 -26.00
N ILE A 7 -33.72 52.63 -26.93
CA ILE A 7 -33.27 51.25 -27.17
C ILE A 7 -31.96 51.07 -26.41
N ALA A 8 -31.98 50.28 -25.34
CA ALA A 8 -30.79 49.89 -24.60
C ALA A 8 -30.11 48.71 -25.33
N PHE A 9 -28.88 48.92 -25.82
CA PHE A 9 -28.03 47.85 -26.34
C PHE A 9 -27.36 47.12 -25.17
N LEU A 10 -27.73 45.86 -24.94
CA LEU A 10 -27.07 44.97 -23.99
C LEU A 10 -25.84 44.35 -24.68
N PHE A 11 -24.64 44.85 -24.38
CA PHE A 11 -23.39 44.21 -24.80
C PHE A 11 -23.15 42.96 -23.94
N ILE A 12 -23.34 41.78 -24.52
CA ILE A 12 -22.88 40.52 -23.93
C ILE A 12 -21.39 40.41 -24.22
N ILE A 13 -20.56 40.66 -23.20
CA ILE A 13 -19.12 40.38 -23.24
C ILE A 13 -18.97 38.86 -23.14
N ILE A 14 -18.77 38.20 -24.29
CA ILE A 14 -18.34 36.80 -24.32
C ILE A 14 -16.87 36.78 -23.93
N VAL A 15 -16.59 36.50 -22.66
CA VAL A 15 -15.25 36.16 -22.19
C VAL A 15 -14.92 34.78 -22.76
N ILE A 16 -14.30 34.75 -23.93
CA ILE A 16 -13.70 33.54 -24.48
C ILE A 16 -12.47 33.25 -23.62
N GLY A 17 -12.68 32.54 -22.51
CA GLY A 17 -11.59 31.95 -21.75
C GLY A 17 -10.80 31.05 -22.69
N LYS A 18 -9.48 31.26 -22.77
CA LYS A 18 -8.57 30.38 -23.50
C LYS A 18 -8.64 28.99 -22.87
N PHE A 19 -9.50 28.12 -23.38
CA PHE A 19 -9.32 26.69 -23.19
C PHE A 19 -8.05 26.31 -23.95
N VAL A 20 -6.94 26.19 -23.22
CA VAL A 20 -5.76 25.54 -23.75
C VAL A 20 -6.08 24.04 -23.80
N ILE A 21 -6.51 23.59 -24.97
CA ILE A 21 -6.54 22.17 -25.30
C ILE A 21 -5.06 21.77 -25.45
N VAL A 22 -4.47 21.23 -24.39
CA VAL A 22 -3.17 20.56 -24.52
C VAL A 22 -3.44 19.28 -25.32
N ALA A 23 -3.00 19.26 -26.57
CA ALA A 23 -3.01 18.05 -27.37
C ALA A 23 -2.08 17.02 -26.68
N GLN A 24 -2.61 15.83 -26.40
CA GLN A 24 -1.80 14.73 -25.88
C GLN A 24 -1.01 14.11 -27.05
N ASP A 25 0.28 14.41 -27.13
CA ASP A 25 1.13 14.02 -28.27
C ASP A 25 1.46 12.52 -28.32
N MET A 26 1.48 11.83 -27.17
CA MET A 26 1.77 10.39 -27.11
C MET A 26 0.49 9.56 -27.23
N LYS A 27 0.44 8.66 -28.21
CA LYS A 27 -0.64 7.68 -28.35
C LYS A 27 -0.49 6.53 -27.35
N PRO A 28 -1.59 5.95 -26.87
CA PRO A 28 -1.52 4.76 -26.01
C PRO A 28 -0.86 3.60 -26.77
N PRO A 29 -0.03 2.79 -26.08
CA PRO A 29 0.57 1.63 -26.70
C PRO A 29 -0.52 0.62 -27.09
N VAL A 30 -0.35 -0.02 -28.24
CA VAL A 30 -1.30 -1.02 -28.74
C VAL A 30 -0.70 -2.40 -28.53
N ALA A 31 -1.36 -3.19 -27.69
CA ALA A 31 -0.97 -4.58 -27.43
C ALA A 31 -1.05 -5.44 -28.70
N LYS A 32 0.00 -6.23 -28.97
CA LYS A 32 -0.06 -7.27 -30.01
C LYS A 32 -1.10 -8.33 -29.61
N LYS A 33 -1.84 -8.81 -30.62
CA LYS A 33 -2.78 -9.92 -30.47
C LYS A 33 -2.08 -11.22 -30.88
N VAL A 34 -1.95 -12.14 -29.94
CA VAL A 34 -1.42 -13.50 -30.14
C VAL A 34 -2.49 -14.48 -29.70
N PRO A 35 -3.33 -15.00 -30.64
CA PRO A 35 -4.44 -15.87 -30.28
C PRO A 35 -3.97 -17.14 -29.56
N LYS A 36 -4.51 -17.39 -28.37
CA LYS A 36 -4.36 -18.65 -27.64
C LYS A 36 -5.74 -19.22 -27.34
N VAL A 37 -6.04 -20.38 -27.92
CA VAL A 37 -7.31 -21.08 -27.67
C VAL A 37 -7.20 -21.90 -26.39
N LEU A 38 -8.11 -21.64 -25.45
CA LEU A 38 -8.28 -22.37 -24.20
C LEU A 38 -9.50 -23.27 -24.32
N LYS A 39 -9.39 -24.54 -23.92
CA LYS A 39 -10.51 -25.47 -23.84
C LYS A 39 -10.96 -25.58 -22.40
N ILE A 40 -12.16 -25.10 -22.10
CA ILE A 40 -12.71 -25.07 -20.74
C ILE A 40 -14.09 -25.71 -20.77
N HIS A 41 -14.27 -26.85 -20.08
CA HIS A 41 -15.53 -27.60 -19.99
C HIS A 41 -16.19 -27.89 -21.36
N GLY A 42 -15.39 -28.17 -22.40
CA GLY A 42 -15.88 -28.45 -23.76
C GLY A 42 -16.10 -27.21 -24.64
N TYR A 43 -15.93 -26.00 -24.11
CA TYR A 43 -15.98 -24.75 -24.86
C TYR A 43 -14.58 -24.29 -25.28
N GLU A 44 -14.47 -23.68 -26.46
CA GLU A 44 -13.26 -23.01 -26.93
C GLU A 44 -13.35 -21.51 -26.68
N VAL A 45 -12.36 -20.95 -25.97
CA VAL A 45 -12.25 -19.52 -25.68
C VAL A 45 -10.91 -19.01 -26.20
N THR A 46 -10.93 -18.03 -27.10
CA THR A 46 -9.71 -17.42 -27.65
C THR A 46 -9.28 -16.22 -26.83
N ASP A 47 -8.12 -16.29 -26.19
CA ASP A 47 -7.47 -15.16 -25.51
C ASP A 47 -6.32 -14.63 -26.37
N ASN A 48 -6.49 -13.41 -26.90
CA ASN A 48 -5.48 -12.75 -27.73
C ASN A 48 -4.29 -12.16 -26.93
N TYR A 49 -4.38 -12.11 -25.61
CA TYR A 49 -3.42 -11.44 -24.73
C TYR A 49 -2.83 -12.37 -23.68
N ALA A 50 -3.06 -13.68 -23.80
CA ALA A 50 -2.53 -14.70 -22.89
C ALA A 50 -1.00 -14.63 -22.72
N TRP A 51 -0.28 -14.10 -23.72
CA TRP A 51 1.17 -13.88 -23.69
C TRP A 51 1.61 -12.89 -22.60
N MET A 52 0.74 -11.98 -22.16
CA MET A 52 1.04 -11.03 -21.08
C MET A 52 1.08 -11.70 -19.70
N ARG A 53 0.50 -12.91 -19.57
CA ARG A 53 0.49 -13.66 -18.32
C ARG A 53 1.84 -14.37 -18.12
N ASP A 54 2.88 -13.58 -17.86
CA ASP A 54 4.22 -14.09 -17.59
C ASP A 54 4.53 -14.17 -16.08
N ARG A 55 4.51 -15.40 -15.57
CA ARG A 55 4.81 -15.71 -14.16
C ARG A 55 6.20 -16.30 -13.95
N ASN A 56 7.05 -16.30 -14.99
CA ASN A 56 8.40 -16.83 -14.89
C ASN A 56 9.29 -15.93 -14.04
N LYS A 57 10.41 -16.50 -13.55
CA LYS A 57 11.45 -15.75 -12.84
C LYS A 57 12.11 -14.74 -13.77
N ASP A 58 12.50 -15.20 -14.95
CA ASP A 58 13.01 -14.36 -16.03
C ASP A 58 11.84 -13.91 -16.90
N LYS A 59 11.67 -12.59 -17.04
CA LYS A 59 10.52 -12.02 -17.73
C LYS A 59 10.73 -11.98 -19.24
N ASP A 60 9.68 -12.31 -19.99
CA ASP A 60 9.64 -12.12 -21.44
C ASP A 60 9.89 -10.64 -21.76
N PRO A 61 10.94 -10.31 -22.53
CA PRO A 61 11.22 -8.94 -22.93
C PRO A 61 10.01 -8.23 -23.56
N ALA A 62 9.18 -8.94 -24.33
CA ALA A 62 8.00 -8.34 -24.94
C ALA A 62 6.98 -7.84 -23.91
N VAL A 63 6.88 -8.49 -22.74
CA VAL A 63 6.00 -8.06 -21.64
C VAL A 63 6.59 -6.83 -20.97
N ILE A 64 7.89 -6.84 -20.69
CA ILE A 64 8.60 -5.70 -20.08
C ILE A 64 8.57 -4.47 -20.97
N ASP A 65 8.78 -4.63 -22.27
CA ASP A 65 8.72 -3.56 -23.26
C ASP A 65 7.31 -2.93 -23.30
N TYR A 66 6.27 -3.77 -23.28
CA TYR A 66 4.89 -3.29 -23.25
C TYR A 66 4.58 -2.53 -21.95
N LEU A 67 4.96 -3.07 -20.79
CA LEU A 67 4.79 -2.39 -19.50
C LEU A 67 5.55 -1.06 -19.44
N THR A 68 6.75 -1.00 -20.00
CA THR A 68 7.56 0.22 -20.08
C THR A 68 6.88 1.26 -20.97
N ALA A 69 6.30 0.84 -22.10
CA ALA A 69 5.54 1.72 -22.98
C ALA A 69 4.27 2.29 -22.30
N GLU A 70 3.56 1.46 -21.51
CA GLU A 70 2.39 1.90 -20.72
C GLU A 70 2.78 2.89 -19.63
N ASN A 71 3.89 2.65 -18.91
CA ASN A 71 4.42 3.58 -17.92
C ASN A 71 4.77 4.93 -18.56
N LYS A 72 5.46 4.92 -19.70
CA LYS A 72 5.84 6.14 -20.42
C LYS A 72 4.61 6.92 -20.92
N TYR A 73 3.59 6.22 -21.42
CA TYR A 73 2.33 6.85 -21.80
C TYR A 73 1.64 7.48 -20.59
N THR A 74 1.61 6.78 -19.46
CA THR A 74 1.04 7.28 -18.21
C THR A 74 1.78 8.52 -17.72
N GLU A 75 3.11 8.51 -17.71
CA GLU A 75 3.94 9.66 -17.36
C GLU A 75 3.70 10.85 -18.29
N SER A 76 3.61 10.61 -19.61
CA SER A 76 3.30 11.66 -20.58
C SER A 76 1.91 12.27 -20.35
N PHE A 77 0.90 11.45 -20.03
CA PHE A 77 -0.45 11.92 -19.77
C PHE A 77 -0.56 12.66 -18.43
N MET A 78 0.04 12.11 -17.38
CA MET A 78 -0.03 12.67 -16.03
C MET A 78 0.90 13.87 -15.81
N GLY A 79 1.96 14.02 -16.62
CA GLY A 79 2.98 15.05 -16.44
C GLY A 79 2.41 16.48 -16.43
N GLN A 80 1.42 16.78 -17.28
CA GLN A 80 0.76 18.10 -17.28
C GLN A 80 -0.04 18.37 -15.99
N HIS A 81 -0.39 17.32 -15.26
CA HIS A 81 -1.16 17.40 -14.02
C HIS A 81 -0.26 17.42 -12.78
N GLN A 82 1.08 17.35 -12.93
CA GLN A 82 2.02 17.32 -11.80
C GLN A 82 1.82 18.47 -10.80
N PRO A 83 1.56 19.73 -11.20
CA PRO A 83 1.30 20.80 -10.23
C PRO A 83 0.08 20.54 -9.34
N LEU A 84 -0.98 19.96 -9.92
CA LEU A 84 -2.18 19.58 -9.17
C LEU A 84 -1.90 18.38 -8.26
N VAL A 85 -1.19 17.37 -8.76
CA VAL A 85 -0.76 16.21 -7.96
C VAL A 85 0.06 16.65 -6.74
N ASP A 86 1.03 17.56 -6.92
CA ASP A 86 1.86 18.09 -5.83
C ASP A 86 1.03 18.88 -4.81
N THR A 87 0.02 19.62 -5.28
CA THR A 87 -0.90 20.38 -4.42
C THR A 87 -1.72 19.41 -3.57
N LEU A 88 -2.35 18.41 -4.20
CA LEU A 88 -3.12 17.39 -3.51
C LEU A 88 -2.27 16.58 -2.53
N TYR A 89 -1.04 16.23 -2.91
CA TYR A 89 -0.09 15.54 -2.03
C TYR A 89 0.19 16.37 -0.77
N LYS A 90 0.55 17.65 -0.92
CA LYS A 90 0.81 18.55 0.22
C LYS A 90 -0.42 18.75 1.09
N GLU A 91 -1.60 18.88 0.49
CA GLU A 91 -2.85 18.99 1.23
C GLU A 91 -3.18 17.73 2.02
N MET A 92 -3.04 16.55 1.43
CA MET A 92 -3.26 15.27 2.12
C MET A 92 -2.26 15.11 3.26
N LEU A 93 -0.97 15.38 3.00
CA LEU A 93 0.07 15.31 4.02
C LEU A 93 -0.17 16.30 5.16
N GLY A 94 -0.58 17.54 4.85
CA GLY A 94 -0.89 18.57 5.83
C GLY A 94 -2.11 18.25 6.71
N ARG A 95 -2.98 17.32 6.28
CA ARG A 95 -4.11 16.80 7.07
C ARG A 95 -3.77 15.53 7.86
N ILE A 96 -2.56 14.98 7.68
CA ILE A 96 -2.08 13.80 8.40
C ILE A 96 -1.21 14.27 9.56
N LYS A 97 -1.55 13.82 10.77
CA LYS A 97 -0.68 13.97 11.94
C LYS A 97 0.44 12.94 11.85
N GLN A 98 1.58 13.34 11.30
CA GLN A 98 2.68 12.39 11.05
C GLN A 98 3.28 11.81 12.34
N THR A 99 3.48 12.64 13.36
CA THR A 99 3.91 12.20 14.69
C THR A 99 2.69 11.99 15.57
N ASP A 100 2.34 10.72 15.81
CA ASP A 100 1.13 10.37 16.55
C ASP A 100 1.28 9.08 17.36
N LEU A 101 0.40 8.93 18.34
CA LEU A 101 0.21 7.69 19.10
C LEU A 101 -1.20 7.19 18.88
N SER A 102 -1.35 5.90 18.58
CA SER A 102 -2.68 5.29 18.55
C SER A 102 -3.31 5.26 19.94
N VAL A 103 -4.62 5.09 20.00
CA VAL A 103 -5.31 4.87 21.27
C VAL A 103 -4.77 3.60 21.94
N PRO A 104 -4.26 3.67 23.18
CA PRO A 104 -3.76 2.50 23.88
C PRO A 104 -4.89 1.52 24.21
N THR A 105 -4.68 0.25 23.87
CA THR A 105 -5.62 -0.84 24.13
C THR A 105 -5.07 -1.77 25.20
N LYS A 106 -5.85 -2.05 26.24
CA LYS A 106 -5.43 -2.95 27.33
C LYS A 106 -5.69 -4.40 26.95
N ILE A 107 -4.65 -5.24 26.99
CA ILE A 107 -4.73 -6.69 26.81
C ILE A 107 -3.88 -7.32 27.93
N GLY A 108 -4.52 -8.13 28.77
CA GLY A 108 -3.90 -8.62 30.00
C GLY A 108 -3.33 -7.49 30.87
N ASP A 109 -2.07 -7.61 31.25
CA ASP A 109 -1.36 -6.65 32.10
C ASP A 109 -0.66 -5.51 31.34
N TRP A 110 -0.93 -5.36 30.04
CA TRP A 110 -0.21 -4.44 29.17
C TRP A 110 -1.16 -3.57 28.36
N TRP A 111 -0.69 -2.36 28.07
CA TRP A 111 -1.29 -1.43 27.13
C TRP A 111 -0.51 -1.45 25.83
N TYR A 112 -1.17 -1.72 24.71
CA TYR A 112 -0.56 -1.80 23.38
C TYR A 112 -0.99 -0.60 22.53
N PHE A 113 -0.04 -0.05 21.78
CA PHE A 113 -0.28 1.08 20.89
C PHE A 113 0.82 1.15 19.83
N THR A 114 0.59 1.96 18.81
CA THR A 114 1.58 2.26 17.77
C THR A 114 2.00 3.71 17.85
N ARG A 115 3.24 3.98 17.46
CA ARG A 115 3.76 5.33 17.25
C ARG A 115 4.11 5.53 15.78
N SER A 116 3.64 6.61 15.20
CA SER A 116 4.17 7.14 13.94
C SER A 116 5.09 8.32 14.23
N GLU A 117 6.10 8.52 13.39
CA GLU A 117 7.06 9.62 13.51
C GLU A 117 7.15 10.32 12.17
N GLU A 118 7.27 11.65 12.20
CA GLU A 118 7.45 12.45 10.99
C GLU A 118 8.64 11.99 10.14
N GLY A 119 8.41 11.90 8.83
CA GLY A 119 9.39 11.43 7.86
C GLY A 119 9.64 9.92 7.87
N LYS A 120 9.02 9.15 8.77
CA LYS A 120 9.07 7.68 8.76
C LYS A 120 7.88 7.09 8.01
N GLN A 121 8.10 5.97 7.32
CA GLN A 121 7.09 5.33 6.48
C GLN A 121 6.23 4.32 7.24
N TYR A 122 6.75 3.74 8.32
CA TYR A 122 6.09 2.68 9.07
C TYR A 122 5.89 3.07 10.53
N VAL A 123 4.97 2.38 11.19
CA VAL A 123 4.75 2.55 12.63
C VAL A 123 5.75 1.73 13.45
N THR A 124 6.03 2.18 14.66
CA THR A 124 6.62 1.33 15.71
C THR A 124 5.49 0.74 16.55
N ASN A 125 5.47 -0.58 16.74
CA ASN A 125 4.57 -1.24 17.68
C ASN A 125 5.17 -1.20 19.09
N LEU A 126 4.39 -0.78 20.08
CA LEU A 126 4.84 -0.64 21.47
C LEU A 126 3.87 -1.32 22.45
N ARG A 127 4.37 -1.57 23.66
CA ARG A 127 3.55 -1.87 24.84
C ARG A 127 4.02 -1.12 26.08
N SER A 128 3.18 -0.99 27.09
CA SER A 128 3.48 -0.29 28.35
C SER A 128 2.72 -0.90 29.53
N LYS A 129 3.22 -0.77 30.77
CA LYS A 129 2.43 -1.15 31.96
C LYS A 129 1.40 -0.09 32.34
N THR A 130 1.65 1.15 31.94
CA THR A 130 0.75 2.28 32.18
C THR A 130 0.10 2.73 30.88
N ARG A 131 -1.13 3.25 30.98
CA ARG A 131 -1.91 3.70 29.81
C ARG A 131 -1.27 4.88 29.09
N ASP A 132 -0.56 5.75 29.83
CA ASP A 132 0.11 6.93 29.30
C ASP A 132 1.39 6.61 28.52
N GLY A 133 1.84 5.35 28.50
CA GLY A 133 3.04 4.94 27.77
C GLY A 133 4.35 5.38 28.44
N ALA A 134 4.34 5.80 29.71
CA ALA A 134 5.52 6.32 30.39
C ALA A 134 6.71 5.34 30.42
N ASN A 135 6.43 4.03 30.41
CA ASN A 135 7.43 2.97 30.36
C ASN A 135 7.30 2.09 29.10
N ALA A 136 7.08 2.72 27.94
CA ALA A 136 6.88 2.00 26.70
C ALA A 136 8.10 1.15 26.27
N GLU A 137 7.83 -0.09 25.91
CA GLU A 137 8.75 -1.05 25.31
C GLU A 137 8.47 -1.19 23.81
N VAL A 138 9.51 -1.27 23.00
CA VAL A 138 9.39 -1.48 21.55
C VAL A 138 9.21 -2.97 21.24
N LEU A 139 8.05 -3.30 20.67
CA LEU A 139 7.73 -4.64 20.18
C LEU A 139 8.32 -4.87 18.79
N LEU A 140 8.02 -4.00 17.83
CA LEU A 140 8.60 -4.01 16.50
C LEU A 140 8.83 -2.58 16.01
N ASP A 141 10.06 -2.27 15.60
CA ASP A 141 10.32 -1.08 14.80
C ASP A 141 10.32 -1.45 13.33
N GLN A 142 9.18 -1.24 12.66
CA GLN A 142 9.03 -1.61 11.27
C GLN A 142 9.93 -0.78 10.35
N ASN A 143 10.34 0.43 10.74
CA ASN A 143 11.25 1.25 9.94
C ASN A 143 12.66 0.64 9.94
N GLU A 144 13.13 0.18 11.10
CA GLU A 144 14.41 -0.54 11.20
C GLU A 144 14.39 -1.85 10.40
N MET A 145 13.28 -2.61 10.50
CA MET A 145 13.11 -3.86 9.76
C MET A 145 13.01 -3.65 8.25
N ALA A 146 12.45 -2.52 7.80
CA ALA A 146 12.30 -2.19 6.39
C ALA A 146 13.59 -1.65 5.73
N LYS A 147 14.65 -1.37 6.49
CA LYS A 147 15.88 -0.77 5.95
C LYS A 147 16.48 -1.61 4.82
N GLY A 148 16.72 -0.96 3.68
CA GLY A 148 17.30 -1.60 2.49
C GLY A 148 16.34 -2.45 1.67
N LEU A 149 15.07 -2.57 2.08
CA LEU A 149 14.05 -3.32 1.35
C LEU A 149 13.25 -2.39 0.43
N LYS A 150 12.91 -2.86 -0.76
CA LYS A 150 12.04 -2.13 -1.71
C LYS A 150 10.56 -2.18 -1.30
N TYR A 151 10.18 -3.17 -0.50
CA TYR A 151 8.85 -3.38 0.02
C TYR A 151 8.97 -4.03 1.40
N PHE A 152 8.10 -3.63 2.33
CA PHE A 152 7.99 -4.26 3.63
C PHE A 152 6.55 -4.18 4.11
N ALA A 153 6.04 -5.29 4.63
CA ALA A 153 4.75 -5.34 5.29
C ALA A 153 4.82 -6.31 6.47
N VAL A 154 4.14 -5.95 7.55
CA VAL A 154 3.83 -6.87 8.65
C VAL A 154 2.45 -7.48 8.38
N GLY A 155 2.34 -8.79 8.53
CA GLY A 155 1.09 -9.54 8.45
C GLY A 155 0.54 -9.81 9.86
N THR A 156 0.72 -11.04 10.34
CA THR A 156 0.43 -11.44 11.72
C THR A 156 1.16 -10.53 12.70
N PHE A 157 0.46 -10.12 13.75
CA PHE A 157 1.01 -9.49 14.94
C PHE A 157 0.16 -9.92 16.14
N GLU A 158 0.60 -10.95 16.85
CA GLU A 158 -0.16 -11.61 17.90
C GLU A 158 0.72 -11.81 19.12
N VAL A 159 0.31 -11.22 20.24
CA VAL A 159 0.97 -11.41 21.53
C VAL A 159 0.26 -12.54 22.27
N SER A 160 1.02 -13.45 22.89
CA SER A 160 0.46 -14.51 23.72
C SER A 160 -0.30 -13.92 24.92
N ASP A 161 -1.31 -14.64 25.42
CA ASP A 161 -2.16 -14.17 26.53
C ASP A 161 -1.37 -13.82 27.81
N ASP A 162 -0.27 -14.53 28.05
CA ASP A 162 0.65 -14.27 29.17
C ASP A 162 1.58 -13.05 28.93
N GLY A 163 1.51 -12.44 27.76
CA GLY A 163 2.31 -11.27 27.38
C GLY A 163 3.79 -11.56 27.15
N ASN A 164 4.20 -12.81 27.02
CA ASN A 164 5.61 -13.19 26.99
C ASN A 164 6.17 -13.42 25.59
N TRP A 165 5.31 -13.72 24.61
CA TRP A 165 5.71 -14.00 23.24
C TRP A 165 4.98 -13.09 22.27
N LEU A 166 5.68 -12.65 21.22
CA LEU A 166 5.09 -12.03 20.04
C LEU A 166 5.33 -12.93 18.85
N ALA A 167 4.26 -13.42 18.25
CA ALA A 167 4.27 -13.97 16.91
C ALA A 167 4.07 -12.83 15.91
N PHE A 168 4.96 -12.70 14.94
CA PHE A 168 4.83 -11.70 13.89
C PHE A 168 5.27 -12.26 12.55
N SER A 169 4.67 -11.79 11.46
CA SER A 169 5.07 -12.23 10.12
C SER A 169 5.37 -11.06 9.20
N THR A 170 6.33 -11.25 8.28
CA THR A 170 6.77 -10.18 7.35
C THR A 170 6.74 -10.63 5.90
N ASP A 171 6.38 -9.72 5.01
CA ASP A 171 6.51 -9.86 3.55
C ASP A 171 7.41 -8.74 3.02
N THR A 172 8.50 -9.12 2.36
CA THR A 172 9.48 -8.19 1.77
C THR A 172 9.40 -8.14 0.24
N THR A 173 8.44 -8.86 -0.34
CA THR A 173 8.30 -9.09 -1.79
C THR A 173 7.03 -8.48 -2.36
N GLY A 174 5.97 -8.33 -1.55
CA GLY A 174 4.64 -7.89 -1.98
C GLY A 174 3.78 -9.01 -2.56
N TYR A 175 4.26 -10.26 -2.56
CA TYR A 175 3.49 -11.42 -3.02
C TYR A 175 2.50 -11.97 -1.98
N ARG A 176 2.36 -11.30 -0.82
CA ARG A 176 1.58 -11.77 0.32
C ARG A 176 2.04 -13.14 0.81
N GLN A 177 3.33 -13.40 0.69
CA GLN A 177 3.98 -14.59 1.24
C GLN A 177 4.70 -14.18 2.51
N TYR A 178 4.09 -14.48 3.64
CA TYR A 178 4.58 -14.03 4.93
C TYR A 178 5.48 -15.09 5.57
N THR A 179 6.59 -14.62 6.12
CA THR A 179 7.49 -15.42 6.95
C THR A 179 7.22 -15.09 8.41
N LEU A 180 6.70 -16.07 9.15
CA LEU A 180 6.39 -16.00 10.57
C LEU A 180 7.65 -16.21 11.41
N GLN A 181 7.78 -15.41 12.45
CA GLN A 181 8.83 -15.44 13.47
C GLN A 181 8.25 -15.18 14.85
N PHE A 182 9.01 -15.55 15.88
CA PHE A 182 8.64 -15.34 17.26
C PHE A 182 9.68 -14.46 17.96
N LYS A 183 9.22 -13.51 18.75
CA LYS A 183 10.03 -12.67 19.63
C LYS A 183 9.67 -12.99 21.08
N ASP A 184 10.68 -13.36 21.87
CA ASP A 184 10.56 -13.42 23.32
C ASP A 184 10.53 -11.97 23.84
N LEU A 185 9.41 -11.59 24.46
CA LEU A 185 9.18 -10.25 24.97
C LEU A 185 9.80 -10.02 26.35
N LYS A 186 10.30 -11.05 27.03
CA LYS A 186 11.09 -10.89 28.27
C LYS A 186 12.52 -10.50 27.96
N THR A 187 13.10 -11.11 26.91
CA THR A 187 14.50 -10.91 26.53
C THR A 187 14.69 -9.96 25.35
N GLY A 188 13.62 -9.69 24.60
CA GLY A 188 13.65 -8.92 23.36
C GLY A 188 14.23 -9.67 22.16
N LYS A 189 14.59 -10.95 22.32
CA LYS A 189 15.25 -11.73 21.27
C LYS A 189 14.24 -12.34 20.31
N ILE A 190 14.53 -12.25 19.02
CA ILE A 190 13.79 -12.96 17.97
C ILE A 190 14.43 -14.35 17.81
N LEU A 191 13.60 -15.40 17.81
CA LEU A 191 14.05 -16.77 17.58
C LEU A 191 14.57 -16.94 16.15
N ALA A 192 15.52 -17.86 15.97
CA ALA A 192 16.11 -18.14 14.67
C ALA A 192 15.12 -18.84 13.72
N ASP A 193 14.18 -19.60 14.27
CA ASP A 193 13.16 -20.32 13.53
C ASP A 193 12.29 -19.37 12.70
N LYS A 194 12.09 -19.76 11.43
CA LYS A 194 11.29 -19.04 10.45
C LYS A 194 10.34 -20.03 9.80
N LEU A 195 9.07 -19.66 9.74
CA LEU A 195 8.03 -20.46 9.10
C LEU A 195 7.50 -19.69 7.91
N GLU A 196 7.82 -20.15 6.71
CA GLU A 196 7.41 -19.49 5.47
C GLU A 196 5.96 -19.81 5.12
N ARG A 197 5.38 -18.93 4.29
CA ARG A 197 4.08 -19.13 3.62
C ARG A 197 2.92 -19.38 4.60
N VAL A 198 2.98 -18.69 5.73
CA VAL A 198 1.92 -18.70 6.76
C VAL A 198 0.81 -17.73 6.37
N THR A 199 -0.44 -18.16 6.49
CA THR A 199 -1.64 -17.40 6.09
C THR A 199 -2.56 -17.05 7.24
N SER A 200 -2.60 -17.87 8.28
CA SER A 200 -3.38 -17.59 9.49
C SER A 200 -2.68 -18.19 10.70
N THR A 201 -2.94 -17.62 11.85
CA THR A 201 -2.24 -17.89 13.10
C THR A 201 -3.19 -17.76 14.28
N GLU A 202 -2.90 -18.49 15.35
CA GLU A 202 -3.59 -18.32 16.63
C GLU A 202 -2.74 -18.89 17.77
N TRP A 203 -2.71 -18.23 18.92
CA TRP A 203 -2.10 -18.78 20.12
C TRP A 203 -3.07 -19.76 20.81
N SER A 204 -2.54 -20.83 21.41
CA SER A 204 -3.33 -21.55 22.41
C SER A 204 -3.56 -20.67 23.63
N ALA A 205 -4.70 -20.86 24.31
CA ALA A 205 -5.05 -20.09 25.51
C ALA A 205 -4.02 -20.20 26.65
N ASP A 206 -3.20 -21.27 26.67
CA ASP A 206 -2.12 -21.43 27.64
C ASP A 206 -0.76 -20.89 27.16
N GLY A 207 -0.71 -20.30 25.96
CA GLY A 207 0.49 -19.72 25.34
C GLY A 207 1.59 -20.71 24.99
N LYS A 208 1.37 -22.03 25.14
CA LYS A 208 2.39 -23.07 24.91
C LYS A 208 2.46 -23.55 23.47
N TYR A 209 1.35 -23.43 22.74
CA TYR A 209 1.23 -23.89 21.37
C TYR A 209 0.86 -22.72 20.47
N PHE A 210 1.38 -22.75 19.25
CA PHE A 210 1.04 -21.81 18.21
C PHE A 210 0.45 -22.55 17.03
N LEU A 211 -0.80 -22.25 16.72
CA LEU A 211 -1.51 -22.82 15.58
C LEU A 211 -1.22 -21.95 14.36
N ARG A 212 -1.01 -22.59 13.21
CA ARG A 212 -0.84 -21.90 11.94
C ARG A 212 -1.49 -22.65 10.80
N ALA A 213 -1.96 -21.92 9.81
CA ALA A 213 -2.23 -22.46 8.48
C ALA A 213 -1.25 -21.86 7.47
N GLY A 214 -0.91 -22.64 6.45
CA GLY A 214 0.04 -22.26 5.40
C GLY A 214 0.36 -23.47 4.52
N ARG A 215 0.92 -23.20 3.33
CA ARG A 215 1.38 -24.25 2.40
C ARG A 215 2.88 -24.21 2.24
#